data_AF-A0A9E7SN57-F1
#
_entry.id   AF-A0A9E7SN57-F1
#
_cell.length_a   1.000
_cell.length_b   1.000
_cell.length_c   1.000
_cell.angle_alpha   90.00
_cell.angle_beta   90.00
_cell.angle_gamma   90.00
#
_symmetry.space_group_name_H-M   'P 1'
#
loop_
_entity.id
_entity.type
_entity.pdbx_description
1 polymer ?
#
loop_
_entity_poly.entity_id
_entity_poly.type
_entity_poly.pdbx_seq_one_letter_code
_entity_poly.pdbx_strand_id
1 'polypeptide(L)'
;MDFPEIVNMLRFFIRTGNFGYVDRIGNALTYEPVEMAILEALRAFRSIHESAKTDENYGKYIEKDGKKIYLPRIPSEEEIRTFLNAVRKDMSVAKRVATLALAFPSKGGEE
;
A
#
# COMPACT_ATOMS: atom_id res chain seq x y z
N MET A 1 5.02 15.67 1.26
CA MET A 1 3.81 14.95 0.81
C MET A 1 4.05 13.48 1.14
N ASP A 2 3.24 12.89 2.01
CA ASP A 2 3.50 11.57 2.61
C ASP A 2 2.58 10.45 2.11
N PHE A 3 1.88 10.66 0.98
CA PHE A 3 1.05 9.69 0.24
C PHE A 3 0.36 8.64 1.16
N PRO A 4 -0.53 9.08 2.07
CA PRO A 4 -1.03 8.25 3.16
C PRO A 4 -1.84 7.05 2.68
N GLU A 5 -2.65 7.18 1.63
CA GLU A 5 -3.44 6.06 1.12
C GLU A 5 -2.54 5.01 0.47
N ILE A 6 -1.52 5.45 -0.29
CA ILE A 6 -0.51 4.56 -0.87
C ILE A 6 0.27 3.84 0.22
N VAL A 7 0.75 4.58 1.23
CA VAL A 7 1.49 4.01 2.36
C VAL A 7 0.64 2.99 3.10
N ASN A 8 -0.63 3.28 3.36
CA ASN A 8 -1.53 2.34 4.04
C ASN A 8 -1.84 1.10 3.21
N MET A 9 -2.03 1.24 1.89
CA MET A 9 -2.17 0.10 0.98
C MET A 9 -0.92 -0.79 1.01
N LEU A 10 0.28 -0.20 0.94
CA LEU A 10 1.54 -0.94 1.02
C LEU A 10 1.73 -1.61 2.39
N ARG A 11 1.34 -0.96 3.48
CA ARG A 11 1.30 -1.57 4.83
C ARG A 11 0.37 -2.77 4.90
N PHE A 12 -0.79 -2.72 4.25
CA PHE A 12 -1.69 -3.86 4.18
C PHE A 12 -1.02 -5.05 3.50
N PHE A 13 -0.30 -4.84 2.39
CA PHE A 13 0.46 -5.90 1.72
C PHE A 13 1.57 -6.48 2.62
N ILE A 14 2.32 -5.64 3.33
CA ILE A 14 3.32 -6.08 4.33
C ILE A 14 2.66 -6.94 5.43
N ARG A 15 1.55 -6.48 6.03
CA ARG A 15 0.81 -7.21 7.08
C ARG A 15 0.28 -8.55 6.59
N THR A 16 -0.02 -8.65 5.29
CA THR A 16 -0.47 -9.88 4.64
C THR A 16 0.70 -10.69 4.05
N GLY A 17 1.94 -10.35 4.37
CA GLY A 17 3.14 -11.11 3.98
C GLY A 17 3.55 -10.94 2.52
N ASN A 18 2.97 -9.97 1.81
CA ASN A 18 3.29 -9.67 0.42
C ASN A 18 4.21 -8.44 0.33
N PHE A 19 5.52 -8.66 0.45
CA PHE A 19 6.52 -7.59 0.46
C PHE A 19 6.92 -7.11 -0.95
N GLY A 20 6.63 -7.92 -1.98
CA GLY A 20 7.18 -7.73 -3.33
C GLY A 20 6.82 -6.42 -4.02
N TYR A 21 5.70 -5.78 -3.65
CA TYR A 21 5.39 -4.43 -4.14
C TYR A 21 6.28 -3.37 -3.50
N VAL A 22 6.44 -3.44 -2.17
CA VAL A 22 7.22 -2.47 -1.39
C VAL A 22 8.69 -2.55 -1.74
N ASP A 23 9.22 -3.78 -1.87
CA ASP A 23 10.62 -4.00 -2.21
C ASP A 23 10.96 -3.47 -3.61
N ARG A 24 10.06 -3.69 -4.60
CA ARG A 24 10.24 -3.16 -5.95
C ARG A 24 10.20 -1.64 -5.99
N ILE A 25 9.29 -1.01 -5.24
CA ILE A 25 9.19 0.46 -5.16
C ILE A 25 10.42 1.05 -4.43
N GLY A 26 10.80 0.49 -3.29
CA GLY A 26 11.85 1.04 -2.43
C GLY A 26 13.27 0.87 -2.97
N ASN A 27 13.50 -0.17 -3.77
CA ASN A 27 14.80 -0.47 -4.36
C ASN A 27 14.91 -0.12 -5.85
N ALA A 28 13.88 0.50 -6.43
CA ALA A 28 13.92 0.93 -7.82
C ALA A 28 15.01 2.00 -8.06
N LEU A 29 15.76 1.82 -9.15
CA LEU A 29 16.77 2.80 -9.60
C LEU A 29 16.24 3.74 -10.68
N THR A 30 15.12 3.38 -11.32
CA THR A 30 14.44 4.18 -12.34
C THR A 30 12.94 4.25 -12.08
N TYR A 31 12.24 5.11 -12.81
CA TYR A 31 10.81 5.39 -12.62
C TYR A 31 9.91 4.20 -12.99
N GLU A 32 10.23 3.50 -14.07
CA GLU A 32 9.36 2.49 -14.69
C GLU A 32 9.05 1.32 -13.74
N PRO A 33 10.02 0.75 -12.99
CA PRO A 33 9.72 -0.28 -11.99
C PRO A 33 8.77 0.19 -10.89
N VAL A 34 8.84 1.47 -10.49
CA VAL A 34 7.95 2.05 -9.48
C VAL A 34 6.54 2.15 -10.03
N GLU A 35 6.39 2.68 -11.25
CA GLU A 35 5.11 2.80 -11.94
C GLU A 35 4.41 1.44 -12.09
N MET A 36 5.14 0.44 -12.59
CA MET A 36 4.60 -0.91 -12.74
C MET A 36 4.19 -1.51 -11.38
N ALA A 37 5.08 -1.43 -10.38
CA ALA A 37 4.81 -2.01 -9.07
C ALA A 37 3.61 -1.37 -8.36
N ILE A 38 3.44 -0.04 -8.44
CA ILE A 38 2.31 0.63 -7.79
C ILE A 38 0.98 0.33 -8.51
N LEU A 39 0.98 0.25 -9.84
CA LEU A 39 -0.22 -0.09 -10.61
C LEU A 39 -0.65 -1.54 -10.40
N GLU A 40 0.32 -2.47 -10.33
CA GLU A 40 0.05 -3.87 -9.97
C GLU A 40 -0.49 -3.99 -8.54
N ALA A 41 0.11 -3.28 -7.57
CA ALA A 41 -0.35 -3.24 -6.19
C ALA A 41 -1.79 -2.71 -6.11
N LEU A 42 -2.09 -1.61 -6.80
CA LEU A 42 -3.43 -1.02 -6.84
C LEU A 42 -4.46 -1.99 -7.44
N ARG A 43 -4.11 -2.66 -8.55
CA ARG A 43 -4.98 -3.66 -9.18
C ARG A 43 -5.28 -4.82 -8.24
N ALA A 44 -4.24 -5.39 -7.62
CA ALA A 44 -4.41 -6.48 -6.66
C ALA A 44 -5.25 -6.03 -5.45
N PHE A 45 -5.00 -4.82 -4.93
CA PHE A 45 -5.72 -4.28 -3.79
C PHE A 45 -7.21 -4.05 -4.08
N ARG A 46 -7.54 -3.55 -5.27
CA ARG A 46 -8.95 -3.42 -5.73
C ARG A 46 -9.66 -4.76 -5.76
N SER A 47 -9.02 -5.79 -6.31
CA SER A 47 -9.58 -7.14 -6.35
C SER A 47 -9.84 -7.71 -4.94
N ILE A 48 -8.92 -7.49 -4.00
CA ILE A 48 -9.12 -7.85 -2.59
C ILE A 48 -10.29 -7.05 -1.99
N HIS A 49 -10.38 -5.75 -2.27
CA HIS A 49 -11.45 -4.90 -1.76
C HIS A 49 -12.83 -5.29 -2.29
N GLU A 50 -12.93 -5.76 -3.53
CA GLU A 50 -14.17 -6.27 -4.12
C GLU A 50 -14.63 -7.58 -3.50
N SER A 51 -13.69 -8.46 -3.13
CA SER A 51 -13.97 -9.78 -2.56
C SER A 51 -13.96 -9.84 -1.02
N ALA A 52 -13.58 -8.76 -0.35
CA ALA A 52 -13.51 -8.67 1.10
C ALA A 52 -14.89 -8.76 1.78
N LYS A 53 -14.90 -9.33 2.98
CA LYS A 53 -16.08 -9.34 3.86
C LYS A 53 -16.31 -7.93 4.41
N THR A 54 -17.55 -7.63 4.78
CA THR A 54 -17.92 -6.34 5.40
C THR A 54 -18.29 -6.56 6.86
N ASP A 55 -17.72 -5.74 7.74
CA ASP A 55 -18.11 -5.58 9.14
C ASP A 55 -18.91 -4.28 9.26
N GLU A 56 -20.09 -4.32 9.87
CA GLU A 56 -21.01 -3.18 9.93
C GLU A 56 -20.39 -1.95 10.62
N ASN A 57 -19.49 -2.17 11.59
CA ASN A 57 -18.92 -1.10 12.40
C ASN A 57 -17.53 -0.65 11.92
N TYR A 58 -16.76 -1.56 11.31
CA TYR A 58 -15.33 -1.34 11.04
C TYR A 58 -14.97 -1.38 9.54
N GLY A 59 -15.94 -1.68 8.66
CA GLY A 59 -15.74 -1.69 7.22
C GLY A 59 -15.21 -3.02 6.67
N LYS A 60 -14.50 -2.96 5.53
CA LYS A 60 -14.08 -4.18 4.81
C LYS A 60 -12.86 -4.84 5.45
N TYR A 61 -12.85 -6.16 5.49
CA TYR A 61 -11.76 -6.96 6.03
C TYR A 61 -11.55 -8.27 5.27
N ILE A 62 -10.35 -8.84 5.43
CA ILE A 62 -10.06 -10.24 5.13
C ILE A 62 -9.74 -10.99 6.42
N GLU A 63 -9.91 -12.31 6.39
CA GLU A 63 -9.43 -13.20 7.45
C GLU A 63 -8.10 -13.81 7.01
N LYS A 64 -7.09 -13.70 7.87
CA LYS A 64 -5.79 -14.34 7.68
C LYS A 64 -5.27 -14.83 9.02
N ASP A 65 -4.84 -16.09 9.09
CA ASP A 65 -4.31 -16.72 10.31
C ASP A 65 -5.27 -16.59 11.52
N GLY A 66 -6.57 -16.72 11.27
CA GLY A 66 -7.63 -16.59 12.29
C GLY A 66 -7.88 -15.17 12.78
N LYS A 67 -7.26 -14.14 12.18
CA LYS A 67 -7.42 -12.73 12.55
C LYS A 67 -8.08 -11.93 11.43
N LYS A 68 -8.92 -10.96 11.81
CA LYS A 68 -9.44 -9.95 10.88
C LYS A 68 -8.34 -8.93 10.57
N ILE A 69 -8.12 -8.68 9.28
CA ILE A 69 -7.25 -7.61 8.79
C ILE A 69 -8.13 -6.65 8.00
N TYR A 70 -8.40 -5.48 8.58
CA TYR A 70 -9.18 -4.42 7.95
C TYR A 70 -8.43 -3.78 6.79
N LEU A 71 -9.15 -3.53 5.70
CA LEU A 71 -8.62 -2.89 4.51
C LEU A 71 -8.62 -1.37 4.70
N PRO A 72 -7.50 -0.69 4.41
CA PRO A 72 -7.52 0.77 4.30
C PRO A 72 -8.32 1.21 3.06
N ARG A 73 -8.53 2.52 2.94
CA ARG A 73 -9.09 3.12 1.73
C ARG A 73 -8.21 2.81 0.51
N ILE A 74 -8.86 2.60 -0.63
CA ILE A 74 -8.18 2.48 -1.92
C ILE A 74 -7.57 3.84 -2.26
N PRO A 75 -6.27 3.90 -2.63
CA PRO A 75 -5.66 5.14 -3.08
C PRO A 75 -6.46 5.80 -4.22
N SER A 76 -6.72 7.08 -4.07
CA SER A 76 -7.35 7.91 -5.08
C SER A 76 -6.48 8.03 -6.33
N GLU A 77 -7.12 8.24 -7.48
CA GLU A 77 -6.41 8.44 -8.74
C GLU A 77 -5.48 9.67 -8.69
N GLU A 78 -5.92 10.73 -8.00
CA GLU A 78 -5.12 11.94 -7.80
C GLU A 78 -3.87 11.66 -6.97
N GLU A 79 -3.98 10.87 -5.89
CA GLU A 79 -2.82 10.52 -5.06
C GLU A 79 -1.81 9.67 -5.84
N ILE A 80 -2.28 8.69 -6.62
CA ILE A 80 -1.42 7.87 -7.50
C ILE A 80 -0.71 8.74 -8.54
N ARG A 81 -1.44 9.63 -9.22
CA ARG A 81 -0.87 10.54 -10.21
C ARG A 81 0.17 11.46 -9.60
N THR A 82 -0.13 12.01 -8.42
CA THR A 82 0.77 12.93 -7.70
C THR A 82 2.03 12.20 -7.24
N PHE A 83 1.90 10.97 -6.77
CA PHE A 83 3.03 10.12 -6.39
C PHE A 83 3.95 9.84 -7.59
N LEU A 84 3.38 9.36 -8.70
CA LEU A 84 4.18 9.07 -9.91
C LEU A 84 4.89 10.31 -10.43
N ASN A 85 4.21 11.46 -10.47
CA ASN A 85 4.83 12.72 -10.86
C ASN A 85 5.96 13.16 -9.91
N ALA A 86 5.82 12.90 -8.61
CA ALA A 86 6.86 13.19 -7.63
C ALA A 86 8.07 12.27 -7.80
N VAL A 87 7.86 10.95 -7.99
CA VAL A 87 8.93 9.97 -8.22
C VAL A 87 9.67 10.27 -9.53
N ARG A 88 8.95 10.65 -10.60
CA ARG A 88 9.57 11.01 -11.88
C ARG A 88 10.53 12.20 -11.75
N LYS A 89 10.28 13.11 -10.80
CA LYS A 89 11.15 14.26 -10.51
C LYS A 89 12.27 13.89 -9.53
N ASP A 90 11.97 13.05 -8.54
CA ASP A 90 12.90 12.62 -7.51
C ASP A 90 12.60 11.20 -7.01
N MET A 91 13.48 10.26 -7.36
CA MET A 91 13.41 8.86 -6.95
C MET A 91 13.44 8.66 -5.43
N SER A 92 13.96 9.63 -4.65
CA SER A 92 14.00 9.56 -3.19
C SER A 92 12.60 9.42 -2.57
N VAL A 93 11.58 9.91 -3.29
CA VAL A 93 10.17 9.82 -2.88
C VAL A 93 9.70 8.37 -2.79
N ALA A 94 10.07 7.52 -3.76
CA ALA A 94 9.72 6.09 -3.76
C ALA A 94 10.33 5.38 -2.54
N LYS A 95 11.60 5.64 -2.27
CA LYS A 95 12.31 5.11 -1.10
C LYS A 95 11.68 5.56 0.22
N ARG A 96 11.29 6.83 0.33
CA ARG A 96 10.60 7.37 1.51
C ARG A 96 9.25 6.69 1.73
N VAL A 97 8.43 6.53 0.70
CA VAL A 97 7.13 5.85 0.78
C VAL A 97 7.30 4.39 1.22
N ALA A 98 8.24 3.65 0.61
CA ALA A 98 8.53 2.28 1.01
C ALA A 98 9.01 2.20 2.48
N THR A 99 9.88 3.12 2.90
CA THR A 99 10.36 3.21 4.28
C THR A 99 9.21 3.47 5.27
N LEU A 100 8.30 4.39 4.94
CA LEU A 100 7.13 4.68 5.77
C LEU A 100 6.17 3.49 5.87
N ALA A 101 6.05 2.69 4.81
CA ALA A 101 5.28 1.46 4.83
C ALA A 101 5.92 0.40 5.73
N LEU A 102 7.25 0.25 5.65
CA LEU A 102 8.03 -0.71 6.46
C LEU A 102 8.16 -0.32 7.93
N ALA A 103 8.24 0.98 8.23
CA ALA A 103 8.46 1.50 9.59
C ALA A 103 7.28 1.28 10.54
N PHE A 104 6.21 0.60 10.11
CA PHE A 104 5.10 0.28 10.99
C PHE A 104 5.54 -0.74 12.04
N PRO A 105 5.36 -0.45 13.34
CA PRO A 105 5.65 -1.42 14.39
C PRO A 105 4.74 -2.63 14.21
N SER A 106 5.33 -3.82 14.22
CA SER A 106 4.66 -5.11 14.13
C SER A 106 3.82 -5.48 15.38
N LYS A 107 3.50 -4.50 16.25
CA LYS A 107 2.63 -4.68 17.43
C LYS A 107 1.38 -3.79 17.31
N GLY A 108 0.24 -4.40 17.63
CA GLY A 108 -1.11 -3.94 17.28
C GLY A 108 -1.46 -2.52 17.73
N GLY A 109 -2.00 -1.75 16.79
CA GLY A 109 -2.94 -0.69 17.10
C GLY A 109 -4.35 -1.29 17.00
N GLU A 110 -4.89 -1.68 18.15
CA GLU A 110 -6.32 -1.63 18.40
C GLU A 110 -6.68 -0.13 18.50
N GLU A 111 -7.48 0.35 17.56
CA GLU A 111 -8.35 1.52 17.73
C GLU A 111 -9.70 1.18 17.11
#